data_AF-A0A966WPJ9-F1
#
_entry.id   AF-A0A966WPJ9-F1
#
_cell.length_a   1.000
_cell.length_b   1.000
_cell.length_c   1.000
_cell.angle_alpha   90.00
_cell.angle_beta   90.00
_cell.angle_gamma   90.00
#
_symmetry.space_group_name_H-M   'P 1'
#
loop_
_entity.id
_entity.type
_entity.pdbx_description
1 polymer ?
#
loop_
_entity_poly.entity_id
_entity_poly.type
_entity_poly.pdbx_seq_one_letter_code
_entity_poly.pdbx_strand_id
1 'polypeptide(L)' 'MFASKSLKKQIEPIVESLLAGLVGLVIGALIMLAFGHNPLAAYRSLLLGSVGSVYSLAESLAVATPLILTALTFAVAMR' A
#
# COMPACT_ATOMS: atom_id res chain seq x y z
N MET A 1 -31.42 9.87 -7.64
CA MET A 1 -30.42 10.96 -7.74
C MET A 1 -29.56 11.16 -6.47
N PHE A 2 -29.91 10.61 -5.30
CA PHE A 2 -29.13 10.75 -4.06
C PHE A 2 -28.10 9.63 -3.79
N ALA A 3 -28.23 8.46 -4.42
CA ALA A 3 -27.33 7.33 -4.18
C ALA A 3 -25.90 7.52 -4.75
N SER A 4 -25.75 8.21 -5.88
CA SER A 4 -24.44 8.36 -6.55
C SER A 4 -23.46 9.29 -5.82
N LYS A 5 -23.95 10.33 -5.13
CA LYS A 5 -23.08 11.26 -4.38
C LYS A 5 -22.43 10.62 -3.16
N SER A 6 -23.12 9.69 -2.50
CA SER A 6 -22.60 9.00 -1.31
C SER A 6 -21.46 8.03 -1.67
N LEU A 7 -21.60 7.31 -2.80
CA LEU A 7 -20.60 6.34 -3.24
C LEU A 7 -19.28 7.02 -3.66
N LYS A 8 -19.36 8.15 -4.36
CA LYS A 8 -18.16 8.94 -4.73
C LYS A 8 -17.39 9.42 -3.49
N LYS A 9 -18.10 9.89 -2.47
CA LYS A 9 -17.51 10.38 -1.22
C LYS A 9 -16.79 9.30 -0.41
N GLN A 10 -17.20 8.04 -0.51
CA GLN A 10 -16.51 6.92 0.18
C GLN A 10 -15.29 6.40 -0.60
N ILE A 11 -15.26 6.57 -1.92
CA ILE A 11 -14.17 6.09 -2.78
C ILE A 11 -13.03 7.12 -2.87
N GLU A 12 -13.34 8.42 -2.78
CA GLU A 12 -12.36 9.52 -2.76
C GLU A 12 -11.16 9.26 -1.82
N PRO A 13 -11.33 8.97 -0.52
CA PRO A 13 -10.20 8.75 0.39
C PRO A 13 -9.37 7.49 0.07
N ILE A 14 -9.98 6.46 -0.51
CA ILE A 14 -9.27 5.26 -0.95
C ILE A 14 -8.39 5.59 -2.17
N VAL A 15 -8.93 6.37 -3.10
CA VAL A 15 -8.20 6.82 -4.30
C VAL A 15 -7.03 7.73 -3.90
N GLU A 16 -7.24 8.66 -2.97
CA GLU A 16 -6.17 9.50 -2.42
C GLU A 16 -5.06 8.66 -1.78
N SER A 17 -5.42 7.66 -0.95
CA SER A 17 -4.45 6.76 -0.32
C SER A 17 -3.67 5.94 -1.35
N LEU A 18 -4.34 5.44 -2.39
CA LEU A 18 -3.70 4.69 -3.46
C LEU A 18 -2.77 5.57 -4.30
N LEU A 19 -3.18 6.80 -4.62
CA LEU A 19 -2.35 7.77 -5.32
C LEU A 19 -1.11 8.14 -4.50
N ALA A 20 -1.26 8.37 -3.20
CA ALA A 20 -0.13 8.63 -2.30
C ALA A 20 0.86 7.45 -2.30
N GLY A 21 0.36 6.20 -2.24
CA GLY A 21 1.19 5.00 -2.37
C GLY A 21 1.93 4.91 -3.70
N LEU A 22 1.24 5.20 -4.81
CA LEU A 22 1.86 5.22 -6.14
C LEU A 22 2.94 6.29 -6.28
N VAL A 23 2.70 7.49 -5.77
CA VAL A 23 3.71 8.56 -5.73
C VAL A 23 4.92 8.12 -4.92
N GLY A 24 4.71 7.48 -3.77
CA GLY A 24 5.77 6.89 -2.96
C GLY A 24 6.61 5.87 -3.74
N LEU A 25 5.97 4.98 -4.51
CA LEU A 25 6.70 4.06 -5.40
C LEU A 25 7.49 4.84 -6.48
N VAL A 26 6.90 5.82 -7.14
CA VAL A 26 7.62 6.58 -8.19
C VAL A 26 8.84 7.29 -7.60
N ILE A 27 8.69 7.95 -6.45
CA ILE A 27 9.80 8.62 -5.76
C ILE A 27 10.86 7.59 -5.35
N GLY A 28 10.46 6.46 -4.78
CA GLY A 28 11.38 5.37 -4.44
C GLY A 28 12.17 4.87 -5.66
N ALA A 29 11.52 4.76 -6.82
CA ALA A 29 12.16 4.35 -8.06
C ALA A 29 13.18 5.39 -8.55
N LEU A 30 12.83 6.68 -8.48
CA LEU A 30 13.74 7.77 -8.82
C LEU A 30 14.98 7.76 -7.91
N ILE A 31 14.80 7.51 -6.61
CA ILE A 31 15.91 7.38 -5.66
C ILE A 31 16.80 6.18 -6.05
N MET A 32 16.20 5.01 -6.31
CA MET A 32 16.96 3.83 -6.74
C MET A 32 17.79 4.10 -8.01
N LEU A 33 17.22 4.82 -8.98
CA LEU A 33 17.95 5.24 -10.19
C LEU A 33 19.11 6.19 -9.87
N ALA A 34 18.92 7.13 -8.95
CA ALA A 34 19.98 8.05 -8.51
C ALA A 34 21.17 7.31 -7.89
N PHE A 35 20.94 6.19 -7.21
CA PHE A 35 21.98 5.31 -6.67
C PHE A 35 22.51 4.27 -7.67
N GLY A 36 22.05 4.30 -8.93
CA GLY A 36 22.48 3.36 -9.97
C GLY A 36 21.88 1.95 -9.88
N HIS A 37 20.84 1.77 -9.06
CA HIS A 37 20.09 0.51 -8.98
C HIS A 37 18.94 0.48 -9.97
N ASN A 38 18.66 -0.70 -10.53
CA ASN A 38 17.51 -0.90 -11.42
C ASN A 38 16.22 -1.05 -10.59
N PRO A 39 15.29 -0.08 -10.61
CA PRO A 39 14.09 -0.11 -9.77
C PRO A 39 13.15 -1.26 -10.15
N LEU A 40 13.11 -1.61 -11.43
CA LEU A 40 12.24 -2.68 -11.93
C LEU A 40 12.67 -4.03 -11.37
N ALA A 41 13.98 -4.28 -11.29
CA ALA A 41 14.52 -5.47 -10.64
C ALA A 41 14.24 -5.46 -9.13
N ALA A 42 14.41 -4.32 -8.46
CA ALA A 42 14.15 -4.18 -7.03
C ALA A 42 12.67 -4.43 -6.69
N TYR A 43 11.73 -3.85 -7.43
CA TYR A 43 10.29 -4.08 -7.23
C TYR A 43 9.86 -5.49 -7.58
N ARG A 44 10.46 -6.10 -8.60
CA ARG A 44 10.21 -7.52 -8.89
C ARG A 44 10.65 -8.40 -7.73
N SER A 45 11.83 -8.15 -7.17
CA SER A 45 12.31 -8.87 -5.98
C SER A 45 11.44 -8.60 -4.75
N LEU A 46 10.93 -7.38 -4.57
CA LEU A 46 10.01 -7.03 -3.49
C LEU A 46 8.70 -7.83 -3.59
N LEU A 47 8.10 -7.91 -4.79
CA LEU A 47 6.87 -8.65 -5.01
C LEU A 47 7.07 -10.17 -4.87
N LEU A 48 8.19 -10.71 -5.37
CA LEU A 48 8.53 -12.12 -5.19
C LEU A 48 8.86 -12.42 -3.71
N GLY A 49 9.47 -11.49 -3.00
CA GLY A 49 9.77 -11.64 -1.57
C GLY A 49 8.52 -11.64 -0.70
N SER A 50 7.49 -10.87 -1.07
CA SER A 50 6.23 -10.79 -0.30
C SER A 50 5.18 -11.83 -0.70
N VAL A 51 5.08 -12.18 -1.98
CA VAL A 51 4.00 -13.05 -2.51
C VAL A 51 4.52 -14.35 -3.14
N GLY A 52 5.83 -14.51 -3.34
CA GLY A 52 6.41 -15.61 -4.13
C GLY A 52 6.26 -17.01 -3.54
N SER A 53 5.86 -17.14 -2.27
CA SER A 53 5.57 -18.44 -1.65
C SER A 53 4.46 -18.31 -0.61
N VAL A 54 3.84 -19.44 -0.23
CA VAL A 54 2.85 -19.49 0.87
C VAL A 54 3.47 -19.01 2.18
N TYR A 55 4.75 -19.33 2.43
CA TYR A 55 5.47 -18.88 3.61
C TYR A 55 5.64 -17.35 3.61
N SER A 56 6.12 -16.79 2.49
CA SER A 56 6.30 -15.35 2.31
C SER A 56 4.99 -14.56 2.48
N LEU A 57 3.88 -15.11 1.97
CA LEU A 57 2.56 -14.52 2.16
C LEU A 57 2.13 -14.58 3.63
N ALA A 58 2.32 -15.72 4.29
CA ALA A 58 1.99 -15.87 5.71
C ALA A 58 2.82 -14.92 6.58
N GLU A 59 4.10 -14.76 6.29
CA GLU A 59 4.99 -13.81 6.95
C GLU A 59 4.53 -12.36 6.71
N SER A 60 4.23 -11.99 5.46
CA SER A 60 3.71 -10.66 5.12
C SER A 60 2.40 -10.35 5.85
N LEU A 61 1.49 -11.31 5.92
CA LEU A 61 0.22 -11.17 6.66
C LEU A 61 0.46 -11.10 8.17
N ALA A 62 1.39 -11.88 8.71
CA ALA A 62 1.75 -11.85 10.13
C ALA A 62 2.25 -10.46 10.54
N VAL A 63 3.04 -9.80 9.69
CA VAL A 63 3.50 -8.42 9.90
C VAL A 63 2.39 -7.39 9.66
N ALA A 64 1.56 -7.58 8.62
CA ALA A 64 0.50 -6.64 8.27
C ALA A 64 -0.67 -6.62 9.28
N THR A 65 -1.01 -7.78 9.85
CA THR A 65 -2.15 -7.93 10.78
C THR A 65 -2.11 -6.94 11.95
N PRO A 66 -1.02 -6.82 12.74
CA PRO A 66 -0.98 -5.86 13.84
C PRO A 66 -1.05 -4.39 13.36
N LEU A 67 -0.50 -4.06 12.18
CA LEU A 67 -0.60 -2.72 11.61
C LEU A 67 -2.06 -2.37 11.23
N ILE A 68 -2.78 -3.33 10.65
CA ILE A 68 -4.21 -3.18 10.33
C ILE A 68 -5.01 -2.97 11.63
N LEU A 69 -4.76 -3.76 12.68
CA LEU A 69 -5.43 -3.59 13.97
C LEU A 69 -5.12 -2.24 14.63
N THR A 70 -3.90 -1.72 14.45
CA THR A 70 -3.50 -0.40 14.93
C THR A 70 -4.27 0.71 14.20
N ALA A 71 -4.33 0.64 12.87
CA ALA A 71 -5.10 1.58 12.06
C ALA A 71 -6.60 1.52 12.40
N LEU A 72 -7.14 0.32 12.63
CA LEU A 72 -8.53 0.12 13.04
C LEU A 72 -8.82 0.75 14.40
N THR A 73 -7.93 0.56 15.38
CA THR A 73 -8.06 1.19 16.71
C THR A 73 -8.08 2.71 16.60
N PHE A 74 -7.17 3.29 15.82
CA PHE A 74 -7.12 4.73 15.57
C PHE A 74 -8.40 5.24 14.88
N ALA A 75 -8.89 4.53 13.87
CA ALA A 75 -10.13 4.90 13.16
C ALA A 75 -11.35 4.91 14.08
N VAL A 76 -11.43 3.97 15.05
CA VAL A 76 -12.51 3.96 16.05
C VAL A 76 -12.38 5.13 17.03
N ALA A 77 -11.16 5.50 17.43
CA ALA A 77 -10.91 6.60 18.36
C ALA A 77 -11.14 8.00 17.76
N MET A 78 -10.90 8.15 16.45
CA MET A 78 -11.03 9.43 15.72
C MET A 78 -12.43 9.66 15.14
N ARG A 79 -13.35 8.71 15.32
CA ARG A 79 -14.77 8.84 14.93
C ARG A 79 -15.55 9.58 16.02
#